data_AF-A0AAD7A300-F1
#
_entry.id   AF-A0AAD7A300-F1
#
_cell.length_a   1.000
_cell.length_b   1.000
_cell.length_c   1.000
_cell.angle_alpha   90.00
_cell.angle_beta   90.00
_cell.angle_gamma   90.00
#
_symmetry.space_group_name_H-M   'P 1'
#
loop_
_entity.id
_entity.type
_entity.pdbx_description
1 polymer ?
#
loop_
_entity_poly.entity_id
_entity_poly.type
_entity_poly.pdbx_seq_one_letter_code
_entity_poly.pdbx_strand_id
1 'polypeptide(L)'
;MPTDEYCYNMGLELSDMHLLNSFVTLHSRTPFTDYDVPDQKRHLMRLWMSIPTSQPLPSKWAEYWGDVRAGSVRGGFRGSFITPQFLAYENRQAETMKMKFTPWKPLVKQEDMAKILAAKN
;
A
#
# COMPACT_ATOMS: atom_id res chain seq x y z
N MET A 1 9.21 0.54 -22.56
CA MET A 1 9.32 -0.63 -21.66
C MET A 1 10.67 -0.56 -20.96
N PRO A 2 10.79 -0.93 -19.68
CA PRO A 2 12.10 -1.02 -19.02
C PRO A 2 13.03 -1.95 -19.80
N THR A 3 14.34 -1.71 -19.74
CA THR A 3 15.35 -2.52 -20.45
C THR A 3 15.52 -3.88 -19.78
N ASP A 4 15.86 -4.91 -20.56
CA ASP A 4 16.02 -6.29 -20.06
C ASP A 4 17.16 -6.43 -19.04
N GLU A 5 18.16 -5.54 -19.10
CA GLU A 5 19.31 -5.52 -18.18
C GLU A 5 18.93 -5.41 -16.70
N TYR A 6 17.83 -4.72 -16.39
CA TYR A 6 17.37 -4.49 -15.01
C TYR A 6 15.98 -5.09 -14.73
N CYS A 7 15.43 -5.86 -15.68
CA CYS A 7 14.10 -6.44 -15.57
C CYS A 7 14.21 -7.93 -15.26
N TYR A 8 13.89 -8.30 -14.02
CA TYR A 8 13.86 -9.68 -13.56
C TYR A 8 12.43 -10.21 -13.54
N ASN A 9 12.22 -11.40 -14.10
CA ASN A 9 10.92 -12.07 -14.10
C ASN A 9 10.91 -13.18 -13.05
N MET A 10 9.79 -13.27 -12.33
CA MET A 10 9.57 -14.28 -11.29
C MET A 10 8.13 -14.79 -11.37
N GLY A 11 7.96 -16.11 -11.38
CA GLY A 11 6.68 -16.76 -11.12
C GLY A 11 6.43 -16.81 -9.60
N LEU A 12 5.20 -16.55 -9.18
CA LEU A 12 4.78 -16.79 -7.80
C LEU A 12 3.83 -17.98 -7.78
N GLU A 13 4.27 -19.05 -7.14
CA GLU A 13 3.49 -20.25 -6.87
C GLU A 13 2.77 -20.16 -5.52
N LEU A 14 1.97 -21.16 -5.20
CA LEU A 14 1.27 -21.22 -3.92
C LEU A 14 2.28 -21.27 -2.78
N SER A 15 2.07 -20.41 -1.78
CA SER A 15 2.94 -20.24 -0.59
C SER A 15 4.22 -19.45 -0.82
N ASP A 16 4.50 -19.01 -2.04
CA ASP A 16 5.63 -18.10 -2.27
C ASP A 16 5.39 -16.74 -1.60
N MET A 17 6.46 -16.20 -1.03
CA MET A 17 6.49 -14.87 -0.43
C MET A 17 7.48 -13.99 -1.16
N HIS A 18 7.00 -12.84 -1.62
CA HIS A 18 7.84 -11.81 -2.24
C HIS A 18 7.97 -10.61 -1.31
N LEU A 19 9.19 -10.35 -0.85
CA LEU A 19 9.54 -9.17 -0.07
C LEU A 19 10.23 -8.16 -0.99
N LEU A 20 9.67 -6.94 -1.05
CA LEU A 20 10.12 -5.88 -1.95
C LEU A 20 10.45 -4.63 -1.14
N ASN A 21 11.61 -4.02 -1.41
CA ASN A 21 11.88 -2.65 -0.96
C ASN A 21 11.28 -1.65 -1.96
N SER A 22 10.09 -1.16 -1.64
CA SER A 22 9.33 -0.27 -2.52
C SER A 22 9.99 1.08 -2.81
N PHE A 23 11.07 1.44 -2.12
CA PHE A 23 11.80 2.69 -2.39
C PHE A 23 12.84 2.56 -3.51
N VAL A 24 13.25 1.34 -3.86
CA VAL A 24 14.30 1.09 -4.86
C VAL A 24 13.89 0.08 -5.92
N THR A 25 12.76 -0.60 -5.76
CA THR A 25 12.29 -1.63 -6.70
C THR A 25 10.94 -1.25 -7.32
N LEU A 26 10.96 -1.00 -8.62
CA LEU A 26 9.75 -0.98 -9.43
C LEU A 26 9.32 -2.41 -9.74
N HIS A 27 8.03 -2.68 -9.70
CA HIS A 27 7.49 -4.01 -9.99
C HIS A 27 6.24 -3.88 -10.86
N SER A 28 6.04 -4.86 -11.74
CA SER A 28 4.88 -5.00 -12.60
C SER A 28 4.50 -6.48 -12.69
N ARG A 29 3.45 -6.77 -13.46
CA ARG A 29 3.01 -8.14 -13.74
C ARG A 29 2.68 -8.24 -15.23
N THR A 30 3.03 -9.35 -15.85
CA THR A 30 2.60 -9.67 -17.21
C THR A 30 1.08 -9.86 -17.29
N PRO A 31 0.48 -9.70 -18.49
CA PRO A 31 -0.90 -10.08 -18.74
C PRO A 31 -1.11 -11.58 -18.48
N PHE A 32 -2.29 -11.95 -17.99
CA PHE A 32 -2.67 -13.34 -17.78
C PHE A 32 -4.18 -13.50 -17.97
N THR A 33 -4.61 -14.70 -18.37
CA THR A 33 -6.03 -15.09 -18.37
C THR A 33 -6.33 -15.75 -17.04
N ASP A 34 -7.37 -15.29 -16.35
CA ASP A 34 -7.79 -15.83 -15.06
C ASP A 34 -8.89 -16.89 -15.26
N TYR A 35 -9.15 -17.68 -14.23
CA TYR A 35 -10.22 -18.68 -14.25
C TYR A 35 -11.60 -18.02 -14.09
N ASP A 36 -12.64 -18.59 -14.68
CA ASP A 36 -14.02 -18.13 -14.47
C ASP A 36 -14.51 -18.44 -13.04
N VAL A 37 -14.11 -19.59 -12.50
CA VAL A 37 -14.44 -20.04 -11.15
C VAL A 37 -13.69 -19.18 -10.12
N PRO A 38 -14.39 -18.44 -9.23
CA PRO A 38 -13.75 -17.50 -8.31
C PRO A 38 -12.62 -18.10 -7.46
N ASP A 39 -12.81 -19.32 -6.95
CA ASP A 39 -11.84 -19.97 -6.05
C ASP A 39 -10.58 -20.47 -6.75
N GLN A 40 -10.58 -20.51 -8.08
CA GLN A 40 -9.40 -20.87 -8.87
C GLN A 40 -8.61 -19.62 -9.31
N LYS A 41 -9.18 -18.42 -9.11
CA LYS A 41 -8.53 -17.18 -9.53
C LYS A 41 -7.23 -16.95 -8.78
N ARG A 42 -6.28 -16.31 -9.45
CA ARG A 42 -5.01 -15.93 -8.83
C ARG A 42 -5.24 -14.96 -7.67
N HIS A 43 -5.07 -15.44 -6.43
CA HIS A 43 -5.30 -14.65 -5.23
C HIS A 43 -3.98 -14.45 -4.44
N LEU A 44 -3.63 -13.19 -4.17
CA LEU A 44 -2.47 -12.83 -3.36
C LEU A 44 -2.87 -11.98 -2.17
N MET A 45 -2.29 -12.29 -1.01
CA MET A 45 -2.31 -11.38 0.13
C MET A 45 -1.17 -10.38 -0.01
N ARG A 46 -1.46 -9.09 0.24
CA ARG A 46 -0.45 -8.02 0.19
C ARG A 46 -0.42 -7.27 1.51
N LEU A 47 0.78 -7.12 2.06
CA LEU A 47 1.06 -6.36 3.27
C LEU A 47 2.07 -5.25 2.99
N TRP A 48 1.79 -4.05 3.49
CA TRP A 48 2.77 -2.97 3.55
C TRP A 48 3.45 -2.98 4.92
N MET A 49 4.77 -2.88 4.95
CA MET A 49 5.55 -2.87 6.18
C MET A 49 6.45 -1.64 6.23
N SER A 50 6.59 -1.08 7.42
CA SER A 50 7.57 -0.05 7.75
C SER A 50 8.28 -0.47 9.04
N ILE A 51 9.52 -0.02 9.21
CA ILE A 51 10.35 -0.39 10.36
C ILE A 51 10.59 0.82 11.27
N PRO A 52 10.80 0.61 12.59
CA PRO A 52 11.04 1.71 13.53
C PRO A 52 12.27 2.55 13.21
N THR A 53 13.26 1.95 12.53
CA THR A 53 14.51 2.59 12.11
C THR A 53 14.45 3.15 10.69
N SER A 54 13.26 3.26 10.10
CA SER A 54 13.09 3.79 8.74
C SER A 54 13.55 5.24 8.65
N GLN A 55 14.28 5.55 7.58
CA GLN A 55 14.75 6.91 7.28
C GLN A 55 13.57 7.85 6.96
N PRO A 56 13.74 9.17 7.13
CA PRO A 56 12.75 10.12 6.65
C PRO A 56 12.66 10.10 5.12
N LEU A 57 11.47 10.39 4.59
CA LEU A 57 11.24 10.52 3.15
C LEU A 57 11.24 12.01 2.75
N PRO A 58 11.52 12.34 1.47
CA PRO A 58 11.32 13.69 0.96
C PRO A 58 9.89 14.18 1.20
N SER A 59 9.72 15.46 1.57
CA SER A 59 8.39 16.01 1.89
C SER A 59 7.37 15.85 0.76
N LYS A 60 7.83 15.95 -0.49
CA LYS A 60 7.00 15.77 -1.69
C LYS A 60 6.41 14.35 -1.84
N TRP A 61 6.91 13.38 -1.08
CA TRP A 61 6.42 12.00 -1.13
C TRP A 61 5.22 11.75 -0.20
N ALA A 62 4.84 12.74 0.61
CA ALA A 62 3.71 12.64 1.54
C ALA A 62 2.39 12.31 0.83
N GLU A 63 2.20 12.73 -0.42
CA GLU A 63 0.99 12.42 -1.20
C GLU A 63 0.81 10.91 -1.41
N TYR A 64 1.89 10.18 -1.66
CA TYR A 64 1.86 8.74 -1.94
C TYR A 64 2.00 7.88 -0.69
N TRP A 65 2.73 8.37 0.32
CA TRP A 65 3.13 7.59 1.50
C TRP A 65 2.49 8.05 2.80
N GLY A 66 1.80 9.20 2.80
CA GLY A 66 1.24 9.83 4.00
C GLY A 66 2.33 10.44 4.88
N ASP A 67 2.82 9.69 5.87
CA ASP A 67 3.79 10.19 6.84
C ASP A 67 5.22 10.01 6.32
N VAL A 68 6.00 11.09 6.30
CA VAL A 68 7.39 11.14 5.80
C VAL A 68 8.43 11.24 6.92
N ARG A 69 8.03 11.31 8.18
CA ARG A 69 8.95 11.41 9.34
C ARG A 69 9.75 10.13 9.52
N ALA A 70 10.97 10.17 10.05
CA ALA A 70 11.70 8.93 10.37
C ALA A 70 10.94 8.06 11.39
N GLY A 71 10.99 6.74 11.21
CA GLY A 71 10.40 5.76 12.13
C GLY A 71 8.87 5.77 12.23
N SER A 72 8.16 6.36 11.26
CA SER A 72 6.70 6.37 11.23
C SER A 72 6.12 5.14 10.53
N VAL A 73 4.97 4.70 11.03
CA VAL A 73 4.11 3.74 10.35
C VAL A 73 3.63 4.39 9.06
N ARG A 74 3.95 3.75 7.93
CA ARG A 74 3.55 4.18 6.59
C ARG A 74 3.44 3.00 5.65
N GLY A 75 2.83 3.25 4.49
CA GLY A 75 2.68 2.31 3.40
C GLY A 75 2.13 3.03 2.17
N GLY A 76 1.97 2.30 1.06
CA GLY A 76 1.33 2.82 -0.14
C GLY A 76 -0.19 2.77 -0.06
N PHE A 77 -0.84 2.44 -1.19
CA PHE A 77 -2.29 2.40 -1.32
C PHE A 77 -2.97 1.45 -0.32
N ARG A 78 -3.97 1.98 0.38
CA ARG A 78 -4.88 1.21 1.24
C ARG A 78 -5.95 0.51 0.41
N GLY A 79 -6.38 -0.67 0.85
CA GLY A 79 -7.49 -1.40 0.26
C GLY A 79 -8.86 -0.85 0.69
N SER A 80 -9.92 -1.39 0.11
CA SER A 80 -11.30 -0.87 0.28
C SER A 80 -12.07 -1.45 1.48
N PHE A 81 -11.51 -2.41 2.21
CA PHE A 81 -12.16 -3.09 3.33
C PHE A 81 -11.39 -2.89 4.64
N ILE A 82 -11.43 -1.67 5.18
CA ILE A 82 -10.77 -1.32 6.45
C ILE A 82 -11.80 -1.39 7.58
N THR A 83 -11.68 -2.41 8.43
CA THR A 83 -12.59 -2.60 9.57
C THR A 83 -12.09 -1.87 10.83
N PRO A 84 -12.96 -1.64 11.83
CA PRO A 84 -12.53 -1.10 13.12
C PRO A 84 -11.45 -1.97 13.80
N GLN A 85 -11.52 -3.29 13.66
CA GLN A 85 -10.52 -4.23 14.19
C GLN A 85 -9.16 -4.05 13.51
N PHE A 86 -9.13 -3.79 12.20
CA PHE A 86 -7.91 -3.48 11.47
C PHE A 86 -7.27 -2.20 11.99
N LEU A 87 -8.06 -1.14 12.17
CA LEU A 87 -7.59 0.14 12.71
C LEU A 87 -7.08 0.00 14.16
N ALA A 88 -7.77 -0.77 14.99
CA ALA A 88 -7.34 -1.04 16.36
C ALA A 88 -6.02 -1.83 16.40
N TYR A 89 -5.85 -2.78 15.48
CA TYR A 89 -4.59 -3.52 15.32
C TYR A 89 -3.44 -2.60 14.91
N GLU A 90 -3.63 -1.72 13.91
CA GLU A 90 -2.57 -0.78 13.49
C GLU A 90 -2.12 0.13 14.64
N ASN A 91 -3.06 0.68 15.42
CA ASN A 91 -2.72 1.51 16.59
C ASN A 91 -1.89 0.73 17.61
N ARG A 92 -2.36 -0.45 18.02
CA ARG A 92 -1.63 -1.30 18.98
C ARG A 92 -0.25 -1.70 18.48
N GLN A 93 -0.10 -2.04 17.21
CA GLN A 93 1.19 -2.42 16.64
C GLN A 93 2.16 -1.23 16.60
N ALA A 94 1.67 -0.04 16.24
CA ALA A 94 2.49 1.17 16.28
C ALA A 94 3.03 1.44 17.69
N GLU A 95 2.17 1.35 18.71
CA GLU A 95 2.54 1.51 20.11
C GLU A 95 3.56 0.47 20.56
N THR A 96 3.30 -0.81 20.26
CA THR A 96 4.18 -1.93 20.61
C THR A 96 5.59 -1.73 20.04
N MET A 97 5.67 -1.24 18.79
CA MET A 97 6.93 -1.00 18.09
C MET A 97 7.51 0.40 18.35
N LYS A 98 6.87 1.22 19.20
CA LYS A 98 7.23 2.62 19.50
C LYS A 98 7.38 3.49 18.25
N MET A 99 6.54 3.25 17.26
CA MET A 99 6.55 3.96 15.99
C MET A 99 5.59 5.15 16.00
N LYS A 100 5.97 6.23 15.31
CA LYS A 100 5.06 7.36 15.09
C LYS A 100 3.93 6.90 14.18
N PHE A 101 2.68 7.11 14.56
CA PHE A 101 1.54 6.74 13.72
C PHE A 101 0.56 7.90 13.59
N THR A 102 0.22 8.21 12.34
CA THR A 102 -0.88 9.11 12.02
C THR A 102 -2.01 8.26 11.50
N PRO A 103 -3.14 8.12 12.23
CA PRO A 103 -4.27 7.34 11.78
C PRO A 103 -4.76 7.84 10.41
N TRP A 104 -5.03 6.90 9.51
CA TRP A 104 -5.53 7.23 8.18
C TRP A 104 -6.89 7.93 8.28
N LYS A 105 -7.07 8.96 7.46
CA LYS A 105 -8.33 9.66 7.26
C LYS A 105 -8.52 9.90 5.76
N PRO A 106 -9.74 9.82 5.23
CA PRO A 106 -9.98 10.14 3.82
C PRO A 106 -9.64 11.61 3.57
N LEU A 107 -8.91 11.89 2.49
CA LEU A 107 -8.61 13.25 2.05
C LEU A 107 -9.85 13.96 1.50
N VAL A 108 -10.75 13.20 0.88
CA VAL A 108 -12.01 13.67 0.30
C VAL A 108 -13.09 12.67 0.69
N LYS A 109 -14.17 13.16 1.31
CA LYS A 109 -15.36 12.33 1.61
C LYS A 109 -16.31 12.32 0.42
N GLN A 110 -17.25 11.39 0.42
CA GLN A 110 -18.30 11.34 -0.61
C GLN A 110 -19.09 12.65 -0.72
N GLU A 111 -19.38 13.27 0.43
CA GLU A 111 -20.04 14.58 0.51
C GLU A 111 -19.22 15.70 -0.13
N ASP A 112 -17.90 15.68 0.07
CA ASP A 112 -16.99 16.65 -0.53
C ASP A 112 -16.94 16.49 -2.05
N MET A 113 -16.90 15.23 -2.53
CA MET A 113 -16.97 14.98 -3.97
C MET A 113 -18.30 15.37 -4.59
N ALA A 114 -19.42 15.14 -3.91
CA ALA A 114 -20.73 15.57 -4.40
C ALA A 114 -20.77 17.08 -4.64
N LYS A 115 -20.20 17.88 -3.72
CA LYS A 115 -20.09 19.34 -3.87
C LYS A 115 -19.18 19.74 -5.04
N ILE A 116 -18.03 19.08 -5.21
CA ILE A 116 -17.10 19.35 -6.32
C ILE A 116 -17.76 19.07 -7.67
N LEU A 117 -18.50 17.96 -7.79
CA LEU A 117 -19.21 17.61 -9.02
C LEU A 117 -20.35 18.58 -9.31
N ALA A 118 -21.08 19.01 -8.28
CA ALA A 118 -22.14 20.01 -8.42
C ALA A 118 -21.62 21.39 -8.86
N ALA A 119 -20.43 21.80 -8.39
CA ALA A 119 -19.80 23.07 -8.75
C ALA A 119 -19.13 23.10 -10.14
N LYS A 120 -19.07 21.94 -10.82
CA LYS A 120 -18.56 21.81 -12.20
C LYS A 120 -19.67 21.87 -13.26
N ASN A 121 -20.93 21.85 -12.85
CA ASN A 121 -22.11 22.06 -13.69
C ASN A 121 -22.62 23.50 -13.55
#